data_AF-A0A8J7VQD0-F1
#
_entry.id   AF-A0A8J7VQD0-F1
#
_cell.length_a   1.000
_cell.length_b   1.000
_cell.length_c   1.000
_cell.angle_alpha   90.00
_cell.angle_beta   90.00
_cell.angle_gamma   90.00
#
_symmetry.space_group_name_H-M   'P 1'
#
loop_
_entity.id
_entity.type
_entity.pdbx_description
1 polymer ?
#
loop_
_entity_poly.entity_id
_entity_poly.type
_entity_poly.pdbx_seq_one_letter_code
_entity_poly.pdbx_strand_id
1 'polypeptide(L)'
;EHGVPDITPVMQAFSATLEAKAPMAEVEAALAAVSAAVAAAQAPESGNLSVRTEALARLVKASASEYGGSIENGEVSDVMAYHESHAFLEVARVLAEGLQKEAASEKAATRILDALKGADEAFGDISKPEVKANDPAILLAVAARVELIASSVR
;
A
#
# COMPACT_ATOMS: atom_id res chain seq x y z
N GLU A 1 -12.31 -5.04 -19.16
CA GLU A 1 -11.25 -4.02 -19.13
C GLU A 1 -11.82 -2.76 -18.49
N HIS A 2 -11.25 -2.30 -17.38
CA HIS A 2 -11.71 -1.15 -16.60
C HIS A 2 -11.35 0.20 -17.25
N GLY A 3 -11.33 0.29 -18.59
CA GLY A 3 -10.99 1.52 -19.33
C GLY A 3 -9.53 2.00 -19.20
N VAL A 4 -8.68 1.21 -18.54
CA VAL A 4 -7.26 1.51 -18.32
C VAL A 4 -6.43 1.01 -19.51
N PRO A 5 -5.52 1.83 -20.08
CA PRO A 5 -4.59 1.40 -21.12
C PRO A 5 -3.69 0.25 -20.64
N ASP A 6 -3.43 -0.71 -21.53
CA ASP A 6 -2.45 -1.78 -21.27
C ASP A 6 -1.07 -1.18 -20.94
N ILE A 7 -0.54 -1.51 -19.76
CA ILE A 7 0.75 -1.03 -19.26
C ILE A 7 1.92 -1.91 -19.71
N THR A 8 1.67 -3.06 -20.33
CA THR A 8 2.69 -3.99 -20.81
C THR A 8 3.75 -3.32 -21.69
N PRO A 9 3.41 -2.44 -22.65
CA PRO A 9 4.41 -1.80 -23.50
C PRO A 9 5.40 -0.93 -22.72
N VAL A 10 4.95 -0.20 -21.69
CA VAL A 10 5.85 0.66 -20.89
C VAL A 10 6.73 -0.17 -19.94
N MET A 11 6.21 -1.30 -19.43
CA MET A 11 7.01 -2.23 -18.62
C MET A 11 8.11 -2.91 -19.44
N GLN A 12 7.79 -3.30 -20.69
CA GLN A 12 8.77 -3.86 -21.62
C GLN A 12 9.85 -2.84 -21.97
N ALA A 13 9.47 -1.57 -22.20
CA ALA A 13 10.43 -0.50 -22.46
C ALA A 13 11.39 -0.30 -21.28
N PHE A 14 10.89 -0.25 -20.04
CA PHE A 14 11.74 -0.16 -18.85
C PHE A 14 12.68 -1.35 -18.70
N SER A 15 12.18 -2.56 -18.92
CA SER A 15 13.00 -3.79 -18.87
C SER A 15 14.12 -3.75 -19.91
N ALA A 16 13.82 -3.34 -21.15
CA ALA A 16 14.81 -3.20 -22.20
C ALA A 16 15.88 -2.14 -21.87
N THR A 17 15.50 -1.02 -21.23
CA THR A 17 16.44 0.02 -20.77
C THR A 17 17.42 -0.53 -19.71
N LEU A 18 16.93 -1.33 -18.77
CA LEU A 18 17.78 -2.00 -17.77
C LEU A 18 18.71 -3.04 -18.40
N GLU A 19 18.18 -3.89 -19.29
CA GLU A 19 18.95 -4.93 -19.99
C GLU A 19 20.06 -4.34 -20.87
N ALA A 20 19.79 -3.20 -21.51
CA ALA A 20 20.77 -2.45 -22.28
C ALA A 20 21.86 -1.78 -21.43
N LYS A 21 21.75 -1.81 -20.09
CA LYS A 21 22.62 -1.09 -19.15
C LYS A 21 22.73 0.40 -19.52
N ALA A 22 21.59 0.99 -19.87
CA ALA A 22 21.51 2.38 -20.26
C ALA A 22 22.00 3.31 -19.12
N PRO A 23 22.41 4.55 -19.44
CA PRO A 23 22.71 5.55 -18.43
C PRO A 23 21.60 5.70 -17.39
N MET A 24 21.95 5.96 -16.13
CA MET A 24 20.98 6.02 -15.02
C MET A 24 19.83 7.01 -15.28
N ALA A 25 20.11 8.15 -15.92
CA ALA A 25 19.08 9.12 -16.29
C ALA A 25 18.00 8.54 -17.22
N GLU A 26 18.36 7.61 -18.11
CA GLU A 26 17.42 6.92 -19.00
C GLU A 26 16.61 5.86 -18.24
N VAL A 27 17.25 5.16 -17.30
CA VAL A 27 16.57 4.21 -16.40
C VAL A 27 15.54 4.92 -15.54
N GLU A 28 15.88 6.07 -14.96
CA GLU A 28 14.99 6.89 -14.15
C GLU A 28 13.80 7.42 -14.96
N ALA A 29 14.04 7.87 -16.20
CA ALA A 29 12.97 8.32 -17.10
C ALA A 29 12.01 7.18 -17.45
N ALA A 30 12.52 5.99 -17.73
CA ALA A 30 11.71 4.82 -18.03
C ALA A 30 10.92 4.33 -16.80
N LEU A 31 11.52 4.36 -15.60
CA LEU A 31 10.82 4.08 -14.35
C LEU A 31 9.71 5.09 -14.07
N ALA A 32 9.95 6.37 -14.34
CA ALA A 32 8.93 7.41 -14.20
C ALA A 32 7.76 7.18 -15.16
N ALA A 33 8.01 6.71 -16.38
CA ALA A 33 6.96 6.35 -17.34
C ALA A 33 6.11 5.16 -16.85
N VAL A 34 6.73 4.11 -16.31
CA VAL A 34 6.01 2.99 -15.68
C VAL A 34 5.16 3.49 -14.52
N SER A 35 5.75 4.31 -13.65
CA SER A 35 5.06 4.87 -12.47
C SER A 35 3.84 5.70 -12.87
N ALA A 36 3.95 6.52 -13.93
CA ALA A 36 2.84 7.31 -14.46
C ALA A 36 1.73 6.44 -15.06
N ALA A 37 2.09 5.37 -15.78
CA ALA A 37 1.11 4.45 -16.35
C ALA A 37 0.35 3.67 -15.25
N VAL A 38 1.06 3.23 -14.20
CA VAL A 38 0.44 2.61 -13.02
C VAL A 38 -0.47 3.61 -12.31
N ALA A 39 -0.05 4.86 -12.12
CA ALA A 39 -0.89 5.88 -11.51
C ALA A 39 -2.16 6.17 -12.33
N ALA A 40 -2.06 6.20 -13.67
CA ALA A 40 -3.21 6.34 -14.55
C ALA A 40 -4.14 5.11 -14.49
N ALA A 41 -3.58 3.91 -14.36
CA ALA A 41 -4.32 2.67 -14.16
C ALA A 41 -5.06 2.61 -12.81
N GLN A 42 -4.51 3.27 -11.80
CA GLN A 42 -5.10 3.42 -10.47
C GLN A 42 -6.06 4.60 -10.38
N ALA A 43 -6.26 5.36 -11.46
CA ALA A 43 -7.17 6.50 -11.46
C ALA A 43 -8.54 6.04 -10.94
N PRO A 44 -9.15 6.77 -9.98
CA PRO A 44 -10.36 6.30 -9.33
C PRO A 44 -11.45 6.01 -10.35
N GLU A 45 -11.87 4.76 -10.47
CA GLU A 45 -13.24 4.53 -10.91
C GLU A 45 -14.13 5.25 -9.88
N SER A 46 -15.17 5.95 -10.35
CA SER A 46 -16.23 6.48 -9.50
C SER A 46 -17.08 5.32 -8.95
N GLY A 47 -16.42 4.44 -8.18
CA GLY A 47 -16.99 3.29 -7.53
C GLY A 47 -17.67 3.69 -6.23
N ASN A 48 -18.54 2.81 -5.74
CA ASN A 48 -19.22 2.97 -4.47
C ASN A 48 -18.20 3.18 -3.35
N LEU A 49 -18.30 4.30 -2.62
CA LEU A 49 -17.40 4.66 -1.54
C LEU A 49 -17.29 3.55 -0.48
N SER A 50 -18.41 2.86 -0.18
CA SER A 50 -18.43 1.72 0.73
C SER A 50 -17.46 0.62 0.29
N VAL A 51 -17.49 0.25 -1.00
CA VAL A 51 -16.59 -0.77 -1.59
C VAL A 51 -15.12 -0.32 -1.50
N ARG A 52 -14.83 0.95 -1.79
CA ARG A 52 -13.45 1.48 -1.73
C ARG A 52 -12.92 1.50 -0.29
N THR A 53 -13.76 1.85 0.69
CA THR A 53 -13.37 1.78 2.11
C THR A 53 -13.28 0.36 2.65
N GLU A 54 -14.08 -0.57 2.14
CA GLU A 54 -13.96 -1.99 2.47
C GLU A 54 -12.66 -2.60 1.91
N ALA A 55 -12.27 -2.22 0.69
CA ALA A 55 -11.00 -2.61 0.10
C ALA A 55 -9.81 -2.13 0.96
N LEU A 56 -9.86 -0.90 1.47
CA LEU A 56 -8.88 -0.39 2.42
C LEU A 56 -8.82 -1.24 3.70
N ALA A 57 -9.97 -1.57 4.30
CA ALA A 57 -10.01 -2.44 5.48
C ALA A 57 -9.39 -3.82 5.22
N ARG A 58 -9.64 -4.39 4.02
CA ARG A 58 -9.05 -5.68 3.61
C ARG A 58 -7.54 -5.61 3.44
N LEU A 59 -7.00 -4.52 2.86
CA LEU A 59 -5.55 -4.32 2.73
C LEU A 59 -4.86 -4.24 4.09
N VAL A 60 -5.43 -3.47 5.03
CA VAL A 60 -4.85 -3.33 6.37
C VAL A 60 -4.93 -4.64 7.16
N LYS A 61 -6.01 -5.42 6.98
CA LYS A 61 -6.14 -6.75 7.55
C LYS A 61 -5.13 -7.75 6.96
N ALA A 62 -4.88 -7.68 5.65
CA ALA A 62 -3.85 -8.48 4.99
C ALA A 62 -2.46 -8.12 5.55
N SER A 63 -2.14 -6.84 5.68
CA SER A 63 -0.91 -6.38 6.33
C SER A 63 -0.74 -6.97 7.74
N ALA A 64 -1.77 -6.90 8.59
CA ALA A 64 -1.71 -7.49 9.93
C ALA A 64 -1.48 -9.01 9.91
N SER A 65 -2.07 -9.71 8.94
CA SER A 65 -1.88 -11.16 8.75
C SER A 65 -0.45 -11.50 8.32
N GLU A 66 0.08 -10.81 7.31
CA GLU A 66 1.46 -11.02 6.84
C GLU A 66 2.48 -10.69 7.93
N TYR A 67 2.25 -9.59 8.67
CA TYR A 67 3.11 -9.20 9.78
C TYR A 67 3.14 -10.26 10.87
N GLY A 68 1.96 -10.73 11.31
CA GLY A 68 1.84 -11.77 12.32
C GLY A 68 2.46 -13.09 11.87
N GLY A 69 2.36 -13.43 10.58
CA GLY A 69 3.02 -14.60 10.00
C GLY A 69 4.54 -14.46 9.87
N SER A 70 5.04 -13.23 9.74
CA SER A 70 6.47 -12.92 9.59
C SER A 70 7.26 -12.92 10.90
N ILE A 71 6.60 -13.11 12.05
CA ILE A 71 7.21 -12.99 13.38
C ILE A 71 7.13 -14.29 14.15
N GLU A 72 8.26 -14.75 14.67
CA GLU A 72 8.37 -15.90 15.55
C GLU A 72 9.20 -15.54 16.78
N ASN A 73 8.69 -15.82 17.98
CA ASN A 73 9.37 -15.51 19.25
C ASN A 73 9.79 -14.03 19.43
N GLY A 74 9.07 -13.10 18.80
CA GLY A 74 9.37 -11.67 18.85
C GLY A 74 10.46 -11.21 17.87
N GLU A 75 10.91 -12.09 16.98
CA GLU A 75 11.89 -11.78 15.94
C GLU A 75 11.26 -11.96 14.55
N VAL A 76 11.77 -11.23 13.56
CA VAL A 76 11.34 -11.40 12.17
C VAL A 76 11.92 -12.69 11.62
N SER A 77 11.06 -13.69 11.39
CA SER A 77 11.43 -14.99 10.84
C SER A 77 11.33 -15.04 9.31
N ASP A 78 10.46 -14.20 8.72
CA ASP A 78 10.33 -14.04 7.27
C ASP A 78 10.40 -12.56 6.89
N VAL A 79 11.58 -12.15 6.41
CA VAL A 79 11.85 -10.77 6.00
C VAL A 79 11.01 -10.35 4.78
N MET A 80 10.68 -11.29 3.88
CA MET A 80 9.86 -10.97 2.70
C MET A 80 8.43 -10.65 3.13
N ALA A 81 7.81 -11.52 3.93
CA ALA A 81 6.45 -11.29 4.46
C ALA A 81 6.38 -10.01 5.33
N TYR A 82 7.45 -9.72 6.09
CA TYR A 82 7.56 -8.47 6.86
C TYR A 82 7.52 -7.23 5.95
N HIS A 83 8.27 -7.23 4.84
CA HIS A 83 8.24 -6.13 3.88
C HIS A 83 6.93 -6.06 3.07
N GLU A 84 6.34 -7.20 2.73
CA GLU A 84 5.02 -7.25 2.07
C GLU A 84 3.94 -6.65 2.96
N SER A 85 3.97 -6.94 4.26
CA SER A 85 3.09 -6.32 5.25
C SER A 85 3.20 -4.79 5.24
N HIS A 86 4.41 -4.25 5.22
CA HIS A 86 4.65 -2.80 5.12
C HIS A 86 4.11 -2.25 3.79
N ALA A 87 4.35 -2.94 2.67
CA ALA A 87 3.88 -2.51 1.37
C ALA A 87 2.34 -2.42 1.28
N PHE A 88 1.61 -3.33 1.91
CA PHE A 88 0.15 -3.24 1.99
C PHE A 88 -0.34 -1.98 2.72
N LEU A 89 0.37 -1.52 3.75
CA LEU A 89 0.03 -0.27 4.45
C LEU A 89 0.29 0.95 3.59
N GLU A 90 1.41 0.98 2.87
CA GLU A 90 1.72 2.05 1.92
C GLU A 90 0.64 2.17 0.84
N VAL A 91 0.22 1.04 0.26
CA VAL A 91 -0.88 1.03 -0.72
C VAL A 91 -2.18 1.54 -0.08
N ALA A 92 -2.50 1.12 1.15
CA ALA A 92 -3.67 1.61 1.86
C ALA A 92 -3.60 3.13 2.12
N ARG A 93 -2.43 3.68 2.44
CA ARG A 93 -2.21 5.13 2.62
C ARG A 93 -2.48 5.89 1.32
N VAL A 94 -1.86 5.48 0.22
CA VAL A 94 -2.03 6.12 -1.09
C VAL A 94 -3.50 6.12 -1.53
N LEU A 95 -4.20 5.00 -1.36
CA LEU A 95 -5.61 4.90 -1.70
C LEU A 95 -6.50 5.78 -0.80
N ALA A 96 -6.18 5.86 0.49
CA ALA A 96 -6.89 6.72 1.42
C ALA A 96 -6.62 8.22 1.15
N GLU A 97 -5.40 8.61 0.77
CA GLU A 97 -5.08 9.97 0.31
C GLU A 97 -5.81 10.34 -0.99
N GLY A 98 -5.95 9.38 -1.91
CA GLY A 98 -6.77 9.53 -3.10
C GLY A 98 -8.22 9.84 -2.77
N LEU A 99 -8.82 9.07 -1.84
CA LEU A 99 -10.17 9.34 -1.33
C LEU A 99 -10.24 10.70 -0.62
N GLN A 100 -9.22 11.10 0.15
CA GLN A 100 -9.25 12.35 0.90
C GLN A 100 -9.45 13.58 0.00
N LYS A 101 -9.02 13.51 -1.27
CA LYS A 101 -9.17 14.56 -2.27
C LYS A 101 -10.60 14.68 -2.82
N GLU A 102 -11.48 13.71 -2.56
CA GLU A 102 -12.87 13.71 -3.00
C GLU A 102 -13.78 14.21 -1.86
N ALA A 103 -14.54 15.28 -2.11
CA ALA A 103 -15.37 15.93 -1.07
C ALA A 103 -16.37 14.97 -0.39
N ALA A 104 -16.87 13.96 -1.11
CA ALA A 104 -17.82 12.98 -0.58
C ALA A 104 -17.18 11.98 0.41
N SER A 105 -15.85 11.79 0.37
CA SER A 105 -15.14 10.77 1.14
C SER A 105 -14.07 11.32 2.08
N GLU A 106 -13.75 12.62 1.99
CA GLU A 106 -12.76 13.33 2.82
C GLU A 106 -12.81 12.95 4.30
N LYS A 107 -14.00 12.95 4.91
CA LYS A 107 -14.16 12.63 6.33
C LYS A 107 -13.79 11.18 6.67
N ALA A 108 -14.23 10.23 5.86
CA ALA A 108 -13.92 8.81 6.08
C ALA A 108 -12.42 8.55 5.83
N ALA A 109 -11.89 9.10 4.75
CA ALA A 109 -10.48 9.02 4.38
C ALA A 109 -9.56 9.59 5.45
N THR A 110 -9.87 10.77 6.00
CA THR A 110 -9.08 11.39 7.07
C THR A 110 -9.03 10.50 8.31
N ARG A 111 -10.16 9.93 8.72
CA ARG A 111 -10.21 9.00 9.86
C ARG A 111 -9.40 7.73 9.61
N ILE A 112 -9.40 7.22 8.38
CA ILE A 112 -8.60 6.05 8.00
C ILE A 112 -7.11 6.40 8.06
N LEU A 113 -6.68 7.52 7.47
CA LEU A 113 -5.30 8.00 7.53
C LEU A 113 -4.83 8.19 8.97
N ASP A 114 -5.68 8.76 9.84
CA ASP A 114 -5.37 8.88 11.27
C ASP A 114 -5.21 7.53 11.96
N ALA A 115 -6.02 6.52 11.61
CA ALA A 115 -5.85 5.17 12.13
C ALA A 115 -4.52 4.53 11.67
N LEU A 116 -4.11 4.78 10.42
CA LEU A 116 -2.89 4.24 9.82
C LEU A 116 -1.59 4.83 10.38
N LYS A 117 -1.63 6.01 11.04
CA LYS A 117 -0.45 6.60 11.68
C LYS A 117 0.17 5.70 12.75
N GLY A 118 -0.66 4.90 13.43
CA GLY A 118 -0.17 3.96 14.45
C GLY A 118 0.49 2.71 13.87
N ALA A 119 0.42 2.48 12.56
CA ALA A 119 0.94 1.26 11.96
C ALA A 119 2.47 1.23 11.89
N ASP A 120 3.12 2.40 11.76
CA ASP A 120 4.59 2.48 11.69
C ASP A 120 5.25 2.03 12.99
N GLU A 121 4.54 2.13 14.12
CA GLU A 121 5.02 1.63 15.41
C GLU A 121 5.24 0.11 15.40
N ALA A 122 4.56 -0.63 14.51
CA ALA A 122 4.84 -2.06 14.36
C ALA A 122 6.23 -2.29 13.75
N PHE A 123 6.71 -1.42 12.87
CA PHE A 123 7.92 -1.65 12.12
C PHE A 123 9.13 -1.00 12.80
N GLY A 124 10.23 -1.75 12.93
CA GLY A 124 11.54 -1.18 13.21
C GLY A 124 12.08 -0.38 12.01
N ASP A 125 13.37 -0.02 12.04
CA ASP A 125 14.02 0.62 10.90
C ASP A 125 14.15 -0.35 9.72
N ILE A 126 13.22 -0.27 8.77
CA ILE A 126 13.14 -1.18 7.62
C ILE A 126 14.30 -0.98 6.62
N SER A 127 15.08 0.08 6.77
CA SER A 127 16.26 0.33 5.92
C SER A 127 17.48 -0.49 6.35
N LYS A 128 17.39 -1.19 7.49
CA LYS A 128 18.48 -2.00 8.05
C LYS A 128 18.37 -3.46 7.59
N PRO A 129 19.52 -4.16 7.47
CA PRO A 129 19.52 -5.60 7.17
C PRO A 129 18.87 -6.43 8.28
N GLU A 130 19.03 -6.00 9.53
CA GLU A 130 18.38 -6.59 10.69
C GLU A 130 17.17 -5.74 11.06
N VAL A 131 15.98 -6.25 10.74
CA VAL A 131 14.71 -5.64 11.09
C VAL A 131 14.24 -6.14 12.45
N LYS A 132 13.82 -5.20 13.31
CA LYS A 132 13.18 -5.52 14.59
C LYS A 132 11.68 -5.42 14.43
N ALA A 133 10.97 -6.42 14.92
CA ALA A 133 9.53 -6.41 15.03
C ALA A 133 9.09 -5.96 16.42
N ASN A 134 7.95 -5.26 16.46
CA ASN A 134 7.19 -4.99 17.67
C ASN A 134 5.95 -5.91 17.71
N ASP A 135 5.09 -5.72 18.71
CA ASP A 135 3.94 -6.59 18.93
C ASP A 135 2.97 -6.60 17.73
N PRO A 136 2.65 -7.76 17.13
CA PRO A 136 1.65 -7.89 16.06
C PRO A 136 0.27 -7.31 16.40
N ALA A 137 -0.07 -7.21 17.69
CA ALA A 137 -1.31 -6.60 18.15
C ALA A 137 -1.48 -5.14 17.69
N ILE A 138 -0.39 -4.43 17.40
CA ILE A 138 -0.42 -3.06 16.88
C ILE A 138 -1.20 -3.02 15.56
N LEU A 139 -0.84 -3.87 14.58
CA LEU A 139 -1.50 -3.87 13.28
C LEU A 139 -2.92 -4.45 13.33
N LEU A 140 -3.18 -5.38 14.25
CA LEU A 140 -4.54 -5.85 14.51
C LEU A 140 -5.45 -4.72 15.02
N ALA A 141 -4.94 -3.88 15.93
CA ALA A 141 -5.68 -2.73 16.44
C ALA A 141 -5.92 -1.68 15.35
N VAL A 142 -4.94 -1.43 14.48
CA VAL A 142 -5.10 -0.55 13.31
C VAL A 142 -6.15 -1.11 12.34
N ALA A 143 -6.07 -2.40 12.00
CA ALA A 143 -7.03 -3.08 11.13
C ALA A 143 -8.47 -2.95 11.67
N ALA A 144 -8.67 -3.21 12.96
CA ALA A 144 -9.99 -3.08 13.60
C ALA A 144 -10.54 -1.65 13.53
N ARG A 145 -9.70 -0.62 13.72
CA ARG A 145 -10.12 0.78 13.61
C ARG A 145 -10.54 1.12 12.17
N VAL A 146 -9.79 0.67 11.18
CA VAL A 146 -10.11 0.90 9.76
C VAL A 146 -11.40 0.17 9.38
N GLU A 147 -11.57 -1.09 9.81
CA GLU A 147 -12.79 -1.88 9.60
C GLU A 147 -14.02 -1.19 10.23
N LEU A 148 -13.90 -0.66 11.45
CA LEU A 148 -14.96 0.11 12.09
C LEU A 148 -15.34 1.36 11.28
N ILE A 149 -14.34 2.11 10.77
CA ILE A 149 -14.60 3.29 9.94
C ILE A 149 -15.29 2.87 8.64
N ALA A 150 -14.80 1.85 7.95
CA ALA A 150 -15.40 1.34 6.72
C ALA A 150 -16.86 0.90 6.94
N SER A 151 -17.16 0.22 8.04
CA SER A 151 -18.54 -0.19 8.40
C SER A 151 -19.50 0.99 8.64
N SER A 152 -18.97 2.19 8.91
CA SER A 152 -19.75 3.40 9.13
C SER A 152 -20.06 4.19 7.84
N VAL A 153 -19.48 3.78 6.72
CA VAL A 153 -19.67 4.37 5.40
C VAL A 153 -20.84 3.68 4.69
N ARG A 154 -21.80 4.47 4.21
CA ARG A 154 -23.00 4.02 3.50
C ARG A 154 -22.94 4.38 2.03
#